data_AF-A0A9N8K6I7-F1
#
_entry.id   AF-A0A9N8K6I7-F1
#
_cell.length_a   1.000
_cell.length_b   1.000
_cell.length_c   1.000
_cell.angle_alpha   90.00
_cell.angle_beta   90.00
_cell.angle_gamma   90.00
#
_symmetry.space_group_name_H-M   'P 1'
#
loop_
_entity.id
_entity.type
_entity.pdbx_description
1 polymer ?
#
loop_
_entity_poly.entity_id
_entity_poly.type
_entity_poly.pdbx_seq_one_letter_code
_entity_poly.pdbx_strand_id
1 'polypeptide(L)'
;MSEQVNSAAQHAAVPTATLHQSLQTASNHDLHDHDHHDHRHDIRGSESRQNDHENISQARHQNHSSHEHSEMVMATLHDQMMTLAYEKNPQSTEEAENIAHMLLERAELPLAFRVRAHIVLACGKTDYLHHAQEAVRFAEMGREIFGPGKTPGFKAAVEDLLWEARETLRRAERDMKELEGLRKRIKAGELKWKKGEKIMYGNINGSSYLNL
;
A
#
# COMPACT_ATOMS: atom_id res chain seq x y z
N MET A 1 35.24 45.05 1.30
CA MET A 1 33.97 45.24 0.60
C MET A 1 33.09 44.07 0.99
N SER A 2 32.16 44.32 1.89
CA SER A 2 31.34 43.31 2.57
C SER A 2 30.02 43.19 1.82
N GLU A 3 29.78 42.06 1.16
CA GLU A 3 28.48 41.79 0.55
C GLU A 3 27.62 40.97 1.53
N GLN A 4 26.72 41.69 2.20
CA GLN A 4 25.47 41.13 2.70
C GLN A 4 24.58 40.85 1.50
N VAL A 5 24.07 39.63 1.36
CA VAL A 5 22.95 39.35 0.46
C VAL A 5 21.79 38.83 1.29
N ASN A 6 20.75 39.65 1.28
CA ASN A 6 19.53 39.52 2.06
C ASN A 6 18.61 38.47 1.45
N SER A 7 17.94 37.74 2.33
CA SER A 7 16.77 36.91 2.07
C SER A 7 15.59 37.76 1.55
N ALA A 8 14.88 37.28 0.52
CA ALA A 8 13.55 37.73 0.18
C ALA A 8 12.72 36.56 -0.34
N ALA A 9 11.75 36.17 0.48
CA ALA A 9 10.68 35.24 0.18
C ALA A 9 9.81 35.78 -0.98
N GLN A 10 9.42 34.90 -1.89
CA GLN A 10 8.28 35.13 -2.77
C GLN A 10 7.35 33.92 -2.74
N HIS A 11 6.16 34.19 -2.22
CA HIS A 11 5.01 33.31 -2.15
C HIS A 11 4.46 33.04 -3.55
N ALA A 12 4.14 31.78 -3.84
CA ALA A 12 3.21 31.41 -4.90
C ALA A 12 2.14 30.49 -4.31
N ALA A 13 0.93 31.04 -4.18
CA ALA A 13 -0.27 30.32 -3.82
C ALA A 13 -0.74 29.48 -5.02
N VAL A 14 -1.09 28.21 -4.78
CA VAL A 14 -1.74 27.33 -5.76
C VAL A 14 -3.15 27.02 -5.22
N PRO A 15 -4.21 27.16 -6.03
CA PRO A 15 -5.59 27.04 -5.55
C PRO A 15 -5.98 25.59 -5.27
N THR A 16 -6.52 25.38 -4.08
CA THR A 16 -7.17 24.16 -3.59
C THR A 16 -8.45 23.91 -4.37
N ALA A 17 -8.46 22.89 -5.23
CA ALA A 17 -9.69 22.34 -5.79
C ALA A 17 -10.17 21.19 -4.92
N THR A 18 -11.22 21.47 -4.16
CA THR A 18 -12.02 20.57 -3.33
C THR A 18 -12.56 19.39 -4.16
N LEU A 19 -12.05 18.18 -3.92
CA LEU A 19 -12.71 16.93 -4.34
C LEU A 19 -13.62 16.47 -3.19
N HIS A 20 -14.86 16.97 -3.22
CA HIS A 20 -15.96 16.38 -2.48
C HIS A 20 -17.08 16.09 -3.48
N GLN A 21 -17.70 14.91 -3.35
CA GLN A 21 -18.91 14.47 -4.04
C GLN A 21 -18.71 13.60 -5.29
N SER A 22 -18.46 12.30 -5.07
CA SER A 22 -18.88 11.21 -6.00
C SER A 22 -19.09 9.87 -5.28
N LEU A 23 -19.58 9.91 -4.03
CA LEU A 23 -20.02 8.72 -3.30
C LEU A 23 -21.38 9.00 -2.68
N GLN A 24 -22.42 9.11 -3.52
CA GLN A 24 -23.83 9.03 -3.13
C GLN A 24 -24.70 9.21 -4.39
N THR A 25 -25.08 8.11 -5.02
CA THR A 25 -26.42 7.87 -5.63
C THR A 25 -26.41 6.57 -6.43
N ALA A 26 -26.84 5.48 -5.81
CA ALA A 26 -27.56 4.40 -6.49
C ALA A 26 -28.07 3.42 -5.43
N SER A 27 -29.09 3.85 -4.67
CA SER A 27 -29.96 2.94 -3.94
C SER A 27 -31.39 3.25 -4.34
N ASN A 28 -31.98 2.29 -5.05
CA ASN A 28 -33.39 1.99 -5.27
C ASN A 28 -34.31 3.07 -5.87
N HIS A 29 -34.82 2.79 -7.07
CA HIS A 29 -36.25 2.89 -7.30
C HIS A 29 -36.76 1.87 -8.34
N ASP A 30 -37.75 1.11 -7.88
CA ASP A 30 -38.59 0.16 -8.58
C ASP A 30 -39.58 0.80 -9.57
N LEU A 31 -39.97 -0.04 -10.54
CA LEU A 31 -41.27 -0.12 -11.26
C LEU A 31 -41.72 1.06 -12.14
N HIS A 32 -41.77 0.82 -13.45
CA HIS A 32 -42.95 1.16 -14.27
C HIS A 32 -43.05 0.24 -15.50
N ASP A 33 -44.25 -0.33 -15.65
CA ASP A 33 -44.76 -1.11 -16.78
C ASP A 33 -44.62 -0.38 -18.12
N HIS A 34 -44.37 -1.14 -19.19
CA HIS A 34 -45.03 -0.88 -20.47
C HIS A 34 -45.35 -2.19 -21.19
N ASP A 35 -46.65 -2.39 -21.37
CA ASP A 35 -47.28 -3.48 -22.08
C ASP A 35 -47.35 -3.20 -23.60
N HIS A 36 -47.48 -4.29 -24.36
CA HIS A 36 -47.83 -4.41 -25.78
C HIS A 36 -46.79 -4.08 -26.87
N HIS A 37 -46.34 -5.13 -27.55
CA HIS A 37 -46.75 -5.37 -28.95
C HIS A 37 -46.66 -6.85 -29.31
N ASP A 38 -47.83 -7.43 -29.59
CA ASP A 38 -48.00 -8.70 -30.31
C ASP A 38 -47.47 -8.57 -31.74
N HIS A 39 -46.58 -9.48 -32.14
CA HIS A 39 -46.57 -10.04 -33.50
C HIS A 39 -46.01 -11.47 -33.48
N ARG A 40 -46.93 -12.44 -33.57
CA ARG A 40 -46.63 -13.83 -33.94
C ARG A 40 -46.28 -13.90 -35.42
N HIS A 41 -45.18 -14.59 -35.73
CA HIS A 41 -45.06 -15.41 -36.94
C HIS A 41 -44.18 -16.64 -36.63
N ASP A 42 -44.83 -17.81 -36.59
CA ASP A 42 -44.18 -19.12 -36.64
C ASP A 42 -43.54 -19.32 -38.03
N ILE A 43 -42.26 -19.71 -38.15
CA ILE A 43 -41.69 -20.68 -39.13
C ILE A 43 -40.26 -21.09 -38.69
N ARG A 44 -40.12 -22.34 -38.26
CA ARG A 44 -39.14 -23.37 -38.67
C ARG A 44 -37.67 -22.95 -38.97
N GLY A 45 -36.78 -23.29 -38.03
CA GLY A 45 -35.48 -23.94 -38.28
C GLY A 45 -34.42 -23.20 -39.11
N SER A 46 -33.52 -22.49 -38.44
CA SER A 46 -32.12 -22.34 -38.83
C SER A 46 -31.30 -21.82 -37.64
N GLU A 47 -30.12 -22.38 -37.47
CA GLU A 47 -29.14 -22.17 -36.39
C GLU A 47 -28.88 -20.69 -36.04
N SER A 48 -29.22 -20.26 -34.82
CA SER A 48 -28.69 -19.02 -34.24
C SER A 48 -27.49 -19.32 -33.34
N ARG A 49 -26.32 -19.55 -33.95
CA ARG A 49 -25.00 -19.48 -33.32
C ARG A 49 -24.48 -18.03 -33.27
N GLN A 50 -25.33 -17.07 -32.86
CA GLN A 50 -24.96 -15.64 -32.85
C GLN A 50 -25.07 -14.95 -31.49
N ASN A 51 -25.63 -15.59 -30.46
CA ASN A 51 -25.80 -14.96 -29.14
C ASN A 51 -24.67 -15.22 -28.14
N ASP A 52 -23.72 -16.10 -28.46
CA ASP A 52 -22.59 -16.38 -27.56
C ASP A 52 -21.46 -15.35 -27.70
N HIS A 53 -21.30 -14.72 -28.87
CA HIS A 53 -20.20 -13.80 -29.11
C HIS A 53 -20.40 -12.41 -28.48
N GLU A 54 -21.63 -11.91 -28.40
CA GLU A 54 -21.93 -10.60 -27.80
C GLU A 54 -21.94 -10.65 -26.26
N ASN A 55 -22.34 -11.78 -25.67
CA ASN A 55 -22.30 -11.97 -24.22
C ASN A 55 -20.86 -12.18 -23.73
N ILE A 56 -20.03 -12.92 -24.49
CA ILE A 56 -18.60 -13.08 -24.20
C ILE A 56 -17.85 -11.75 -24.36
N SER A 57 -18.18 -10.92 -25.34
CA SER A 57 -17.50 -9.62 -25.51
C SER A 57 -17.87 -8.64 -24.40
N GLN A 58 -19.15 -8.54 -24.01
CA GLN A 58 -19.57 -7.69 -22.89
C GLN A 58 -18.99 -8.16 -21.55
N ALA A 59 -19.00 -9.47 -21.27
CA ALA A 59 -18.38 -10.02 -20.07
C ALA A 59 -16.86 -9.81 -20.03
N ARG A 60 -16.17 -9.91 -21.18
CA ARG A 60 -14.74 -9.58 -21.29
C ARG A 60 -14.47 -8.10 -21.07
N HIS A 61 -15.28 -7.21 -21.65
CA HIS A 61 -15.11 -5.76 -21.45
C HIS A 61 -15.37 -5.34 -20.00
N GLN A 62 -16.36 -5.92 -19.33
CA GLN A 62 -16.63 -5.66 -17.91
C GLN A 62 -15.50 -6.17 -16.99
N ASN A 63 -14.96 -7.37 -17.27
CA ASN A 63 -13.85 -7.93 -16.49
C ASN A 63 -12.52 -7.20 -16.71
N HIS A 64 -12.25 -6.71 -17.93
CA HIS A 64 -11.07 -5.88 -18.18
C HIS A 64 -11.18 -4.53 -17.46
N SER A 65 -12.35 -3.90 -17.51
CA SER A 65 -12.57 -2.61 -16.84
C SER A 65 -12.45 -2.69 -15.31
N SER A 66 -12.95 -3.76 -14.68
CA SER A 66 -12.83 -3.94 -13.23
C SER A 66 -11.41 -4.23 -12.78
N HIS A 67 -10.65 -5.01 -13.57
CA HIS A 67 -9.25 -5.29 -13.30
C HIS A 67 -8.39 -4.03 -13.42
N GLU A 68 -8.51 -3.28 -14.53
CA GLU A 68 -7.81 -2.01 -14.74
C GLU A 68 -8.15 -0.99 -13.65
N HIS A 69 -9.41 -0.97 -13.21
CA HIS A 69 -9.82 -0.12 -12.10
C HIS A 69 -9.12 -0.51 -10.79
N SER A 70 -9.04 -1.82 -10.47
CA SER A 70 -8.32 -2.28 -9.28
C SER A 70 -6.83 -1.94 -9.34
N GLU A 71 -6.18 -2.13 -10.49
CA GLU A 71 -4.77 -1.77 -10.70
C GLU A 71 -4.52 -0.28 -10.47
N MET A 72 -5.38 0.58 -11.02
CA MET A 72 -5.29 2.03 -10.84
C MET A 72 -5.46 2.43 -9.36
N VAL A 73 -6.40 1.82 -8.65
CA VAL A 73 -6.61 2.07 -7.21
C VAL A 73 -5.39 1.62 -6.40
N MET A 74 -4.80 0.47 -6.71
CA MET A 74 -3.56 0.00 -6.05
C MET A 74 -2.39 0.95 -6.30
N ALA A 75 -2.20 1.42 -7.53
CA ALA A 75 -1.14 2.36 -7.87
C ALA A 75 -1.30 3.69 -7.14
N THR A 76 -2.52 4.22 -7.08
CA THR A 76 -2.81 5.50 -6.40
C THR A 76 -2.54 5.39 -4.89
N LEU A 77 -3.00 4.31 -4.25
CA LEU A 77 -2.72 4.08 -2.83
C LEU A 77 -1.22 3.88 -2.57
N HIS A 78 -0.52 3.15 -3.45
CA HIS A 78 0.93 3.00 -3.35
C HIS A 78 1.65 4.35 -3.40
N ASP A 79 1.30 5.22 -4.35
CA ASP A 79 1.97 6.51 -4.50
C ASP A 79 1.67 7.46 -3.33
N GLN A 80 0.43 7.43 -2.81
CA GLN A 80 0.05 8.14 -1.59
C GLN A 80 0.84 7.63 -0.38
N MET A 81 0.93 6.31 -0.20
CA MET A 81 1.72 5.68 0.87
C MET A 81 3.18 6.13 0.83
N MET A 82 3.81 6.06 -0.36
CA MET A 82 5.21 6.46 -0.51
C MET A 82 5.42 7.95 -0.23
N THR A 83 4.51 8.80 -0.72
CA THR A 83 4.57 10.26 -0.47
C THR A 83 4.52 10.55 1.02
N LEU A 84 3.53 10.01 1.73
CA LEU A 84 3.36 10.19 3.17
C LEU A 84 4.54 9.65 3.99
N ALA A 85 5.11 8.50 3.58
CA ALA A 85 6.29 7.93 4.23
C ALA A 85 7.52 8.86 4.13
N TYR A 86 7.64 9.66 3.07
CA TYR A 86 8.74 10.62 2.90
C TYR A 86 8.58 11.93 3.68
N GLU A 87 7.37 12.30 4.08
CA GLU A 87 7.10 13.55 4.82
C GLU A 87 7.65 13.55 6.25
N LYS A 88 7.98 12.36 6.80
CA LYS A 88 8.69 12.16 8.08
C LYS A 88 8.09 12.91 9.28
N ASN A 89 6.77 13.12 9.28
CA ASN A 89 6.04 13.61 10.45
C ASN A 89 5.11 12.49 10.99
N PRO A 90 4.74 12.53 12.28
CA PRO A 90 4.01 11.42 12.91
C PRO A 90 2.66 11.11 12.28
N GLN A 91 1.92 12.13 11.81
CA GLN A 91 0.59 11.95 11.22
C GLN A 91 0.72 11.25 9.86
N SER A 92 1.63 11.72 9.01
CA SER A 92 1.87 11.09 7.70
C SER A 92 2.44 9.68 7.85
N THR A 93 3.26 9.42 8.87
CA THR A 93 3.72 8.04 9.15
C THR A 93 2.55 7.11 9.48
N GLU A 94 1.64 7.53 10.37
CA GLU A 94 0.47 6.72 10.75
C GLU A 94 -0.46 6.48 9.55
N GLU A 95 -0.68 7.50 8.71
CA GLU A 95 -1.48 7.35 7.50
C GLU A 95 -0.81 6.43 6.47
N ALA A 96 0.52 6.52 6.30
CA ALA A 96 1.27 5.60 5.44
C ALA A 96 1.17 4.15 5.93
N GLU A 97 1.25 3.91 7.24
CA GLU A 97 1.07 2.58 7.84
C GLU A 97 -0.34 2.02 7.55
N ASN A 98 -1.38 2.84 7.69
CA ASN A 98 -2.76 2.43 7.38
C ASN A 98 -2.93 2.04 5.91
N ILE A 99 -2.38 2.83 4.98
CA ILE A 99 -2.45 2.50 3.55
C ILE A 99 -1.64 1.23 3.24
N ALA A 100 -0.48 1.04 3.88
CA ALA A 100 0.32 -0.17 3.73
C ALA A 100 -0.48 -1.42 4.14
N HIS A 101 -1.21 -1.37 5.25
CA HIS A 101 -2.11 -2.46 5.64
C HIS A 101 -3.22 -2.71 4.61
N MET A 102 -3.92 -1.66 4.15
CA MET A 102 -4.96 -1.78 3.12
C MET A 102 -4.44 -2.41 1.81
N LEU A 103 -3.21 -2.10 1.42
CA LEU A 103 -2.59 -2.70 0.24
C LEU A 103 -2.32 -4.20 0.48
N LEU A 104 -1.76 -4.57 1.64
CA LEU A 104 -1.38 -5.96 1.95
C LEU A 104 -2.58 -6.92 2.05
N GLU A 105 -3.78 -6.41 2.33
CA GLU A 105 -5.04 -7.17 2.31
C GLU A 105 -5.45 -7.62 0.89
N ARG A 106 -4.90 -7.00 -0.17
CA ARG A 106 -5.21 -7.36 -1.55
C ARG A 106 -4.38 -8.54 -2.02
N ALA A 107 -5.06 -9.60 -2.48
CA ALA A 107 -4.41 -10.82 -2.94
C ALA A 107 -3.63 -10.58 -4.24
N GLU A 108 -4.16 -9.72 -5.11
CA GLU A 108 -3.63 -9.34 -6.41
C GLU A 108 -2.52 -8.28 -6.36
N LEU A 109 -2.13 -7.82 -5.16
CA LEU A 109 -1.14 -6.75 -5.02
C LEU A 109 0.20 -7.11 -5.70
N PRO A 110 0.71 -6.25 -6.62
CA PRO A 110 2.00 -6.46 -7.26
C PRO A 110 3.14 -6.64 -6.25
N LEU A 111 4.08 -7.55 -6.54
CA LEU A 111 5.18 -7.88 -5.62
C LEU A 111 6.00 -6.65 -5.19
N ALA A 112 6.30 -5.73 -6.11
CA ALA A 112 7.04 -4.51 -5.79
C ALA A 112 6.31 -3.63 -4.76
N PHE A 113 4.98 -3.52 -4.89
CA PHE A 113 4.16 -2.75 -3.95
C PHE A 113 4.08 -3.46 -2.60
N ARG A 114 4.00 -4.80 -2.61
CA ARG A 114 4.05 -5.62 -1.40
C ARG A 114 5.33 -5.39 -0.62
N VAL A 115 6.49 -5.39 -1.29
CA VAL A 115 7.78 -5.10 -0.64
C VAL A 115 7.78 -3.70 -0.03
N ARG A 116 7.35 -2.67 -0.77
CA ARG A 116 7.34 -1.29 -0.28
C ARG A 116 6.39 -1.09 0.90
N ALA A 117 5.21 -1.71 0.89
CA ALA A 117 4.29 -1.69 2.02
C ALA A 117 4.94 -2.31 3.28
N HIS A 118 5.63 -3.45 3.14
CA HIS A 118 6.39 -4.03 4.24
C HIS A 118 7.57 -3.15 4.71
N ILE A 119 8.26 -2.44 3.82
CA ILE A 119 9.32 -1.49 4.20
C ILE A 119 8.74 -0.33 5.04
N VAL A 120 7.59 0.21 4.64
CA VAL A 120 6.89 1.26 5.41
C VAL A 120 6.54 0.76 6.80
N LEU A 121 5.91 -0.41 6.92
CA LEU A 121 5.55 -1.00 8.22
C LEU A 121 6.77 -1.38 9.07
N ALA A 122 7.88 -1.75 8.44
CA ALA A 122 9.15 -2.00 9.12
C ALA A 122 9.79 -0.74 9.72
N CYS A 123 9.35 0.45 9.31
CA CYS A 123 9.74 1.71 9.94
C CYS A 123 8.78 2.13 11.08
N GLY A 124 7.69 1.38 11.27
CA GLY A 124 6.68 1.62 12.27
C GLY A 124 7.05 1.11 13.67
N LYS A 125 6.07 1.16 14.58
CA LYS A 125 6.31 0.87 16.01
C LYS A 125 6.09 -0.59 16.40
N THR A 126 5.33 -1.33 15.62
CA THR A 126 4.84 -2.69 15.91
C THR A 126 5.30 -3.65 14.85
N ASP A 127 5.69 -4.87 15.25
CA ASP A 127 6.09 -5.97 14.37
C ASP A 127 7.10 -5.60 13.27
N TYR A 128 7.87 -4.55 13.50
CA TYR A 128 8.77 -3.94 12.52
C TYR A 128 9.80 -4.94 11.97
N LEU A 129 10.31 -5.84 12.83
CA LEU A 129 11.23 -6.89 12.41
C LEU A 129 10.58 -7.92 11.49
N HIS A 130 9.33 -8.32 11.78
CA HIS A 130 8.58 -9.23 10.92
C HIS A 130 8.36 -8.61 9.54
N HIS A 131 7.91 -7.35 9.50
CA HIS A 131 7.72 -6.67 8.22
C HIS A 131 9.02 -6.51 7.44
N ALA A 132 10.14 -6.23 8.11
CA ALA A 132 11.44 -6.14 7.45
C ALA A 132 11.89 -7.48 6.84
N GLN A 133 11.63 -8.60 7.54
CA GLN A 133 11.89 -9.94 7.04
C GLN A 133 11.03 -10.27 5.81
N GLU A 134 9.73 -9.95 5.87
CA GLU A 134 8.82 -10.16 4.74
C GLU A 134 9.18 -9.30 3.53
N ALA A 135 9.62 -8.05 3.73
CA ALA A 135 10.13 -7.21 2.64
C ALA A 135 11.27 -7.88 1.87
N VAL A 136 12.25 -8.44 2.60
CA VAL A 136 13.37 -9.18 1.98
C VAL A 136 12.85 -10.42 1.26
N ARG A 137 11.99 -11.21 1.91
CA ARG A 137 11.45 -12.45 1.32
C ARG A 137 10.75 -12.19 -0.02
N PHE A 138 9.90 -11.16 -0.10
CA PHE A 138 9.21 -10.81 -1.35
C PHE A 138 10.14 -10.20 -2.40
N ALA A 139 11.14 -9.41 -2.01
CA ALA A 139 12.13 -8.88 -2.94
C ALA A 139 12.99 -10.00 -3.55
N GLU A 140 13.39 -10.99 -2.75
CA GLU A 140 14.10 -12.18 -3.23
C GLU A 140 13.25 -13.03 -4.16
N MET A 141 11.97 -13.22 -3.85
CA MET A 141 10.99 -13.85 -4.75
C MET A 141 10.88 -13.09 -6.08
N GLY A 142 10.85 -11.75 -6.05
CA GLY A 142 10.86 -10.92 -7.25
C GLY A 142 12.13 -11.14 -8.08
N ARG A 143 13.31 -11.21 -7.45
CA ARG A 143 14.57 -11.52 -8.14
C ARG A 143 14.55 -12.89 -8.81
N GLU A 144 13.97 -13.89 -8.17
CA GLU A 144 13.84 -15.24 -8.75
C GLU A 144 12.89 -15.26 -9.95
N ILE A 145 11.70 -14.65 -9.82
CA ILE A 145 10.67 -14.64 -10.88
C ILE A 145 11.10 -13.79 -12.08
N PHE A 146 11.73 -12.63 -11.84
CA PHE A 146 12.05 -11.64 -12.89
C PHE A 146 13.52 -11.68 -13.36
N GLY A 147 14.39 -12.47 -12.72
CA GLY A 147 15.81 -12.57 -13.02
C GLY A 147 16.17 -13.13 -14.41
N PRO A 148 15.49 -14.18 -14.93
CA PRO A 148 15.74 -14.72 -16.27
C PRO A 148 15.02 -13.92 -17.37
N GLY A 149 15.75 -13.42 -18.38
CA GLY A 149 15.17 -12.98 -19.66
C GLY A 149 14.63 -11.54 -19.77
N LYS A 150 14.79 -10.68 -18.77
CA LYS A 150 14.36 -9.27 -18.83
C LYS A 150 15.51 -8.29 -19.10
N THR A 151 15.15 -7.07 -19.50
CA THR A 151 16.11 -6.00 -19.83
C THR A 151 16.99 -5.63 -18.62
N PRO A 152 18.19 -5.07 -18.84
CA PRO A 152 19.06 -4.63 -17.73
C PRO A 152 18.38 -3.68 -16.74
N GLY A 153 17.47 -2.82 -17.20
CA GLY A 153 16.75 -1.87 -16.35
C GLY A 153 15.83 -2.54 -15.33
N PHE A 154 15.12 -3.60 -15.71
CA PHE A 154 14.29 -4.35 -14.76
C PHE A 154 15.12 -5.07 -13.71
N LYS A 155 16.28 -5.62 -14.10
CA LYS A 155 17.20 -6.25 -13.16
C LYS A 155 17.71 -5.25 -12.13
N ALA A 156 18.12 -4.07 -12.58
CA ALA A 156 18.57 -3.00 -11.69
C ALA A 156 17.46 -2.60 -10.71
N ALA A 157 16.23 -2.39 -11.18
CA ALA A 157 15.11 -2.01 -10.31
C ALA A 157 14.80 -3.06 -9.23
N VAL A 158 14.93 -4.35 -9.55
CA VAL A 158 14.73 -5.44 -8.56
C VAL A 158 15.88 -5.48 -7.55
N GLU A 159 17.13 -5.33 -8.00
CA GLU A 159 18.28 -5.29 -7.09
C GLU A 159 18.27 -4.05 -6.17
N ASP A 160 17.86 -2.89 -6.69
CA ASP A 160 17.69 -1.65 -5.90
C ASP A 160 16.64 -1.87 -4.79
N LEU A 161 15.50 -2.46 -5.13
CA LEU A 161 14.44 -2.77 -4.17
C LEU A 161 14.89 -3.80 -3.13
N LEU A 162 15.64 -4.82 -3.55
CA LEU A 162 16.20 -5.81 -2.64
C LEU A 162 17.25 -5.20 -1.69
N TRP A 163 18.08 -4.29 -2.19
CA TRP A 163 19.02 -3.54 -1.37
C TRP A 163 18.28 -2.71 -0.31
N GLU A 164 17.22 -2.01 -0.70
CA GLU A 164 16.38 -1.22 0.22
C GLU A 164 15.75 -2.10 1.31
N ALA A 165 15.21 -3.25 0.94
CA ALA A 165 14.63 -4.21 1.88
C ALA A 165 15.68 -4.77 2.86
N ARG A 166 16.88 -5.12 2.37
CA ARG A 166 17.97 -5.65 3.21
C ARG A 166 18.52 -4.61 4.17
N GLU A 167 18.68 -3.36 3.74
CA GLU A 167 19.07 -2.27 4.65
C GLU A 167 17.99 -1.98 5.70
N THR A 168 16.71 -2.13 5.35
CA THR A 168 15.61 -2.03 6.30
C THR A 168 15.68 -3.14 7.35
N LEU A 169 15.89 -4.39 6.94
CA LEU A 169 16.10 -5.52 7.85
C LEU A 169 17.30 -5.31 8.77
N ARG A 170 18.45 -4.88 8.21
CA ARG A 170 19.66 -4.62 9.00
C ARG A 170 19.43 -3.57 10.10
N ARG A 171 18.62 -2.54 9.82
CA ARG A 171 18.21 -1.53 10.82
C ARG A 171 17.28 -2.15 11.86
N ALA A 172 16.24 -2.85 11.43
CA ALA A 172 15.30 -3.52 12.33
C ALA A 172 15.98 -4.52 13.29
N GLU A 173 16.94 -5.31 12.80
CA GLU A 173 17.71 -6.25 13.64
C GLU A 173 18.57 -5.53 14.67
N ARG A 174 19.25 -4.45 14.28
CA ARG A 174 20.00 -3.59 15.22
C ARG A 174 19.07 -3.04 16.29
N ASP A 175 17.93 -2.50 15.88
CA ASP A 175 16.99 -1.85 16.78
C ASP A 175 16.36 -2.87 17.75
N MET A 176 16.07 -4.10 17.28
CA MET A 176 15.66 -5.22 18.14
C MET A 176 16.72 -5.59 19.17
N LYS A 177 17.99 -5.69 18.75
CA LYS A 177 19.10 -5.99 19.66
C LYS A 177 19.29 -4.91 20.73
N GLU A 178 19.16 -3.64 20.37
CA GLU A 178 19.18 -2.52 21.31
C GLU A 178 18.03 -2.63 22.32
N LEU A 179 16.82 -2.92 21.83
CA LEU A 179 15.62 -3.07 22.64
C LEU A 179 15.72 -4.25 23.62
N GLU A 180 16.28 -5.40 23.19
CA GLU A 180 16.59 -6.52 24.07
C GLU A 180 17.60 -6.15 25.16
N GLY A 181 18.64 -5.39 24.81
CA GLY A 181 19.62 -4.88 25.77
C GLY A 181 18.97 -3.98 26.81
N LEU A 182 18.09 -3.08 26.39
CA LEU A 182 17.31 -2.22 27.28
C LEU A 182 16.40 -3.05 28.20
N ARG A 183 15.65 -4.02 27.66
CA ARG A 183 14.81 -4.92 28.45
C ARG A 183 15.59 -5.67 29.53
N LYS A 184 16.80 -6.15 29.21
CA LYS A 184 17.69 -6.83 30.18
C LYS A 184 18.13 -5.90 31.30
N ARG A 185 18.56 -4.68 30.97
CA ARG A 185 18.99 -3.67 31.97
C ARG A 185 17.83 -3.20 32.87
N ILE A 186 16.62 -3.08 32.32
CA ILE A 186 15.40 -2.80 33.10
C ILE A 186 15.13 -3.94 34.07
N LYS A 187 15.16 -5.20 33.59
CA LYS A 187 14.95 -6.38 34.44
C LYS A 187 16.00 -6.51 35.55
N ALA A 188 17.24 -6.12 35.27
CA ALA A 188 18.33 -6.09 36.24
C ALA A 188 18.26 -4.92 37.25
N GLY A 189 17.34 -3.97 37.06
CA GLY A 189 17.22 -2.77 37.89
C GLY A 189 18.31 -1.71 37.65
N GLU A 190 19.17 -1.90 36.64
CA GLU A 190 20.26 -1.00 36.27
C GLU A 190 19.77 0.25 35.52
N LEU A 191 18.57 0.18 34.94
CA LEU A 191 17.95 1.26 34.21
C LEU A 191 16.58 1.58 34.83
N LYS A 192 16.45 2.78 35.41
CA LYS A 192 15.17 3.33 35.87
C LYS A 192 14.56 4.16 34.76
N TRP A 193 13.49 3.65 34.16
CA TRP A 193 12.78 4.33 33.09
C TRP A 193 11.80 5.37 33.65
N LYS A 194 11.77 6.59 33.11
CA LYS A 194 10.76 7.57 33.49
C LYS A 194 9.48 7.35 32.69
N LYS A 195 8.32 7.33 33.36
CA LYS A 195 7.02 7.24 32.68
C LYS A 195 6.93 8.32 31.59
N GLY A 196 6.85 7.89 30.32
CA GLY A 196 6.79 8.77 29.15
C GLY A 196 8.07 8.89 28.33
N GLU A 197 9.21 8.32 28.75
CA GLU A 197 10.39 8.21 27.88
C GLU A 197 10.06 7.28 26.71
N LYS A 198 10.13 7.82 25.49
CA LYS A 198 9.98 7.05 24.25
C LYS A 198 11.33 6.48 23.86
N ILE A 199 11.38 5.18 23.63
CA ILE A 199 12.39 4.59 22.76
C ILE A 199 12.00 4.89 21.33
N MET A 200 13.01 5.19 20.52
CA MET A 200 12.85 5.52 19.12
C MET A 200 12.38 4.32 18.28
N TYR A 201 12.59 3.09 18.77
CA TYR A 201 12.29 1.87 18.04
C TYR A 201 11.56 0.87 18.95
N GLY A 202 10.47 0.27 18.45
CA GLY A 202 9.69 -0.74 19.16
C GLY A 202 8.92 -0.20 20.37
N ASN A 203 7.61 -0.41 20.39
CA ASN A 203 6.81 -0.04 21.55
C ASN A 203 7.09 -1.02 22.71
N ILE A 204 7.93 -0.67 23.70
CA ILE A 204 8.03 -1.45 24.95
C ILE A 204 6.70 -1.43 25.74
N ASN A 205 5.80 -0.48 25.46
CA ASN A 205 4.49 -0.40 26.12
C ASN A 205 3.41 -1.27 25.45
N GLY A 206 3.79 -2.15 24.52
CA GLY A 206 2.89 -3.16 23.98
C GLY A 206 2.74 -4.34 24.94
N SER A 207 1.77 -4.23 25.84
CA SER A 207 1.09 -5.31 26.59
C SER A 207 1.33 -5.35 28.10
N SER A 208 0.28 -4.93 28.77
CA SER A 208 -0.13 -5.06 30.16
C SER A 208 -0.20 -6.51 30.69
N TYR A 209 0.83 -7.32 30.48
CA TYR A 209 1.01 -8.62 31.16
C TYR A 209 2.10 -8.57 32.24
N LEU A 210 2.12 -7.47 33.00
CA LEU A 210 2.70 -7.43 34.34
C LEU A 210 1.58 -7.06 35.31
N ASN A 211 0.57 -7.92 35.38
CA ASN A 211 -0.20 -8.11 36.60
C ASN A 211 0.04 -9.56 37.05
N LEU A 212 0.67 -9.65 38.22
CA LEU A 212 0.99 -10.82 39.05
C LEU A 212 2.27 -11.58 38.66
#